data_AF-A0A6I0JE12-F1
#
_entry.id   AF-A0A6I0JE12-F1
#
_cell.length_a   1.000
_cell.length_b   1.000
_cell.length_c   1.000
_cell.angle_alpha   90.00
_cell.angle_beta   90.00
_cell.angle_gamma   90.00
#
_symmetry.space_group_name_H-M   'P 1'
#
loop_
_entity.id
_entity.type
_entity.pdbx_description
1 polymer ?
#
loop_
_entity_poly.entity_id
_entity_poly.type
_entity_poly.pdbx_seq_one_letter_code
_entity_poly.pdbx_strand_id
1 'polypeptide(L)' 'MAKIKTEKQYKAACSRIEELLKVVSNDTPTDDKNFLELDLISDLVADYEEEHFPIEAPSLVDVIKLRMYEMGLT' A
#
# COMPACT_ATOMS: atom_id res chain seq x y z
N MET A 1 5.37 -14.14 -13.22
CA MET A 1 4.41 -13.79 -12.16
C MET A 1 3.30 -12.95 -12.77
N ALA A 2 2.05 -13.15 -12.34
CA ALA A 2 0.96 -12.25 -12.74
C ALA A 2 1.27 -10.85 -12.20
N LYS A 3 0.83 -9.80 -12.90
CA LYS A 3 1.00 -8.40 -12.48
C LYS A 3 -0.28 -7.64 -12.75
N ILE A 4 -0.58 -6.67 -11.89
CA ILE A 4 -1.63 -5.68 -12.14
C ILE A 4 -1.13 -4.76 -13.26
N LYS A 5 -1.94 -4.56 -14.30
CA LYS A 5 -1.57 -3.76 -15.48
C LYS A 5 -2.45 -2.52 -15.67
N THR A 6 -3.54 -2.44 -14.92
CA THR A 6 -4.56 -1.41 -15.12
C THR A 6 -5.06 -0.91 -13.77
N GLU A 7 -5.42 0.36 -13.72
CA GLU A 7 -6.03 0.97 -12.54
C GLU A 7 -7.31 0.25 -12.10
N LYS A 8 -8.07 -0.33 -13.05
CA LYS A 8 -9.26 -1.12 -12.73
C LYS A 8 -8.91 -2.40 -11.96
N GLN A 9 -7.84 -3.09 -12.34
CA GLN A 9 -7.35 -4.28 -11.63
C GLN A 9 -6.81 -3.90 -10.26
N TYR A 10 -6.09 -2.78 -10.16
CA TYR A 10 -5.61 -2.21 -8.89
C TYR A 10 -6.78 -1.94 -7.93
N LYS A 11 -7.80 -1.19 -8.36
CA LYS A 11 -8.99 -0.89 -7.54
C LYS A 11 -9.73 -2.15 -7.11
N ALA A 12 -9.85 -3.13 -7.99
CA ALA A 12 -10.47 -4.41 -7.65
C ALA A 12 -9.64 -5.19 -6.61
N ALA A 13 -8.31 -5.19 -6.74
CA ALA A 13 -7.40 -5.80 -5.77
C ALA A 13 -7.50 -5.11 -4.40
N CYS A 14 -7.48 -3.77 -4.35
CA CYS A 14 -7.66 -3.02 -3.10
C CYS A 14 -9.01 -3.34 -2.43
N SER A 15 -10.11 -3.36 -3.20
CA SER A 15 -11.43 -3.72 -2.67
C SER A 15 -11.44 -5.14 -2.10
N ARG A 16 -10.72 -6.08 -2.72
CA ARG A 16 -10.61 -7.45 -2.23
C ARG A 16 -9.78 -7.52 -0.94
N ILE A 17 -8.68 -6.78 -0.85
CA ILE A 17 -7.89 -6.65 0.38
C ILE A 17 -8.78 -6.13 1.53
N GLU A 18 -9.59 -5.08 1.30
CA GLU A 18 -10.49 -4.53 2.32
C GLU A 18 -11.53 -5.55 2.82
N GLU A 19 -12.01 -6.44 1.95
CA GLU A 19 -12.89 -7.54 2.35
C GLU A 19 -12.14 -8.57 3.20
N LEU A 20 -10.94 -8.97 2.77
CA LEU A 20 -10.12 -9.96 3.46
C LEU A 20 -9.69 -9.48 4.85
N LEU A 21 -9.35 -8.20 5.01
CA LEU A 21 -8.99 -7.59 6.30
C LEU A 21 -10.13 -7.59 7.33
N LYS A 22 -11.39 -7.78 6.91
CA LYS A 22 -12.53 -7.94 7.84
C LYS A 22 -12.65 -9.36 8.39
N VAL A 23 -12.01 -10.33 7.73
CA VAL A 23 -12.14 -11.75 8.01
C VAL A 23 -10.85 -12.30 8.63
N VAL A 24 -9.71 -11.86 8.12
CA VAL A 24 -8.37 -12.22 8.60
C VAL A 24 -8.04 -11.40 9.83
N SER A 25 -7.53 -12.05 10.87
CA SER A 25 -7.00 -11.45 12.09
C SER A 25 -5.55 -11.88 12.32
N ASN A 26 -4.89 -11.29 13.32
CA ASN A 26 -3.52 -11.66 13.71
C ASN A 26 -3.39 -13.12 14.17
N ASP A 27 -4.49 -13.77 14.55
CA ASP A 27 -4.52 -15.17 14.98
C ASP A 27 -4.86 -16.13 13.82
N THR A 28 -5.11 -15.60 12.63
CA THR A 28 -5.43 -16.43 11.46
C THR A 28 -4.19 -17.21 11.02
N PRO A 29 -4.29 -18.54 10.89
CA PRO A 29 -3.18 -19.36 10.43
C PRO A 29 -2.66 -18.94 9.05
N THR A 30 -1.35 -19.02 8.84
CA THR A 30 -0.72 -18.64 7.56
C THR A 30 -1.08 -19.57 6.39
N ASP A 31 -1.61 -20.76 6.68
CA ASP A 31 -2.13 -21.71 5.70
C ASP A 31 -3.64 -21.51 5.42
N ASP A 32 -4.29 -20.56 6.10
CA ASP A 32 -5.66 -20.18 5.79
C ASP A 32 -5.74 -19.59 4.38
N LYS A 33 -6.79 -19.98 3.64
CA LYS A 33 -6.97 -19.56 2.25
C LYS A 33 -7.11 -18.04 2.12
N ASN A 34 -7.77 -17.39 3.07
CA ASN A 34 -7.95 -15.94 3.05
C ASN A 34 -6.65 -15.21 3.36
N PHE A 35 -5.83 -15.76 4.27
CA PHE A 35 -4.51 -15.22 4.56
C PHE A 35 -3.57 -15.34 3.35
N LEU A 36 -3.51 -16.52 2.71
CA LEU A 36 -2.71 -16.74 1.50
C LEU A 36 -3.16 -15.86 0.33
N GLU A 37 -4.48 -15.67 0.17
CA GLU A 37 -5.02 -14.77 -0.84
C GLU A 37 -4.64 -13.31 -0.55
N LEU A 38 -4.75 -12.88 0.72
CA LEU A 38 -4.39 -11.52 1.14
C LEU A 38 -2.91 -11.24 0.89
N ASP A 39 -2.04 -12.16 1.26
CA ASP A 39 -0.59 -12.07 1.08
C ASP A 39 -0.25 -11.88 -0.41
N LEU A 40 -0.78 -12.77 -1.26
CA LEU A 40 -0.51 -12.72 -2.70
C LEU A 40 -1.08 -11.47 -3.38
N ILE A 41 -2.28 -11.01 -3.02
CA ILE A 41 -2.85 -9.79 -3.60
C ILE A 41 -2.09 -8.54 -3.11
N SER A 42 -1.62 -8.54 -1.85
CA SER A 42 -0.84 -7.44 -1.30
C SER A 42 0.48 -7.26 -2.04
N ASP A 43 1.18 -8.34 -2.35
CA ASP A 43 2.40 -8.31 -3.16
C ASP A 43 2.13 -7.71 -4.56
N LEU A 44 1.04 -8.12 -5.21
CA LEU A 44 0.67 -7.61 -6.54
C LEU A 44 0.32 -6.11 -6.53
N VAL A 45 -0.28 -5.63 -5.44
CA VAL A 45 -0.60 -4.22 -5.24
C VAL A 45 0.66 -3.41 -4.99
N ALA A 46 1.56 -3.89 -4.13
CA ALA A 46 2.84 -3.24 -3.84
C ALA A 46 3.69 -3.07 -5.11
N ASP A 47 3.81 -4.11 -5.93
CA ASP A 47 4.50 -4.06 -7.23
C ASP A 47 3.94 -2.96 -8.15
N TYR A 48 2.61 -2.78 -8.16
CA TYR A 48 1.96 -1.76 -8.98
C TYR A 48 2.15 -0.36 -8.42
N GLU A 49 2.09 -0.20 -7.09
CA GLU A 49 2.32 1.05 -6.40
C GLU A 49 3.74 1.56 -6.55
N GLU A 50 4.75 0.67 -6.49
CA GLU A 50 6.14 1.05 -6.71
C GLU A 50 6.36 1.64 -8.12
N GLU A 51 5.68 1.10 -9.14
CA GLU A 51 5.78 1.57 -10.52
C GLU A 51 4.96 2.85 -10.79
N HIS A 52 3.78 2.98 -10.19
CA HIS A 52 2.81 4.04 -10.54
C HIS A 52 2.71 5.18 -9.50
N PHE A 53 3.09 4.92 -8.25
CA PHE A 53 3.02 5.83 -7.12
C PHE A 53 4.34 5.86 -6.33
N PRO A 54 5.48 6.17 -6.99
CA PRO A 54 6.77 6.20 -6.32
C PRO A 54 6.78 7.25 -5.21
N ILE A 55 7.36 6.90 -4.05
CA ILE A 55 7.63 7.85 -2.97
C ILE A 55 8.85 8.68 -3.38
N GLU A 56 8.59 9.86 -3.94
CA GLU A 56 9.66 10.80 -4.24
C GLU A 56 10.25 11.39 -2.95
N ALA A 57 11.57 11.63 -2.96
CA ALA A 57 12.21 12.34 -1.88
C ALA A 57 11.63 13.77 -1.78
N PRO A 58 11.35 14.28 -0.56
CA PRO A 58 10.84 15.63 -0.40
C PRO A 58 11.84 16.64 -0.98
N SER A 59 11.33 17.69 -1.61
CA SER A 59 12.20 18.75 -2.12
C SER A 59 12.88 19.48 -0.95
N LEU A 60 14.01 20.15 -1.22
CA LEU A 60 14.68 20.98 -0.20
C LEU A 60 13.72 22.01 0.42
N VAL A 61 12.80 22.56 -0.38
CA VAL A 61 11.79 23.52 0.09
C VAL A 61 10.82 22.85 1.07
N ASP A 62 10.37 21.63 0.79
CA ASP A 62 9.46 20.89 1.67
C ASP A 62 10.15 20.53 3.00
N VAL A 63 11.44 20.17 2.94
CA VAL A 63 12.25 19.92 4.14
C VAL A 63 12.42 21.19 4.97
N ILE A 64 12.70 22.34 4.33
CA ILE A 64 12.82 23.62 5.05
C ILE A 64 11.48 24.01 5.68
N LYS A 65 10.36 23.88 4.96
CA LYS A 65 9.02 24.14 5.51
C LYS A 65 8.69 23.23 6.69
N LEU A 66 9.05 21.95 6.61
CA LEU A 66 8.88 21.00 7.71
C LEU A 66 9.70 21.44 8.93
N ARG A 67 10.97 21.84 8.75
CA ARG A 67 11.80 22.37 9.85
C ARG A 67 11.24 23.66 10.43
N MET A 68 10.76 24.58 9.61
CA MET A 68 10.11 25.81 10.08
C MET A 68 8.88 25.48 10.93
N TYR A 69 8.03 24.56 10.47
CA TYR A 69 6.87 24.07 11.21
C TYR A 69 7.26 23.44 12.56
N GLU A 70 8.25 22.53 12.58
CA GLU A 70 8.77 21.90 13.81
C GLU A 70 9.33 22.92 14.80
N MET A 71 9.90 24.02 14.30
CA MET A 71 10.45 25.12 15.11
C MET A 71 9.40 26.17 15.53
N GLY A 72 8.14 26.01 15.12
CA GLY A 72 7.07 26.98 15.40
C GLY A 72 7.23 28.30 14.64
N LEU A 73 8.00 28.30 13.55
CA LEU A 73 8.17 29.44 12.64
C LEU A 73 7.07 29.37 11.59
N THR A 74 5.94 30.03 11.84
CA THR A 74 4.82 30.14 10.90
C THR A 74 5.08 31.14 9.79
#